data_AF-A0A8K0ICD9-F1
#
_entry.id   AF-A0A8K0ICD9-F1
#
_cell.length_a   1.000
_cell.length_b   1.000
_cell.length_c   1.000
_cell.angle_alpha   90.00
_cell.angle_beta   90.00
_cell.angle_gamma   90.00
#
_symmetry.space_group_name_H-M   'P 1'
#
loop_
_entity.id
_entity.type
_entity.pdbx_description
1 polymer ?
#
loop_
_entity_poly.entity_id
_entity_poly.type
_entity_poly.pdbx_seq_one_letter_code
_entity_poly.pdbx_strand_id
1 'polypeptide(L)'
;MPQRHSKNNNDLAFFTYYGTQRGHFGKDSIKPFDACCLCLKPFMDPLCCQKGHVFCKECILECLLAQKRDIKRVAVGLIAFIFDMDGKLAGHAAQQKQEKEEEEEKLMLQKARELDAFEHQNHGAVLQYSDRSHACDKNGFNGPNSVMVTSYEEEALRNMKAFWLPSATAEAPVNSEALSADTICPKGKRKLRLKTSSTLPEIAMNKGSPGLCKAVTYVQAARSLLISQPKSKSNYKKK
;
A
#
# COMPACT_ATOMS: atom_id res chain seq x y z
N MET A 1 4.50 -42.30 40.45
CA MET A 1 4.50 -41.80 39.05
C MET A 1 5.00 -40.36 39.07
N PRO A 2 5.99 -39.97 38.26
CA PRO A 2 6.47 -38.59 38.28
C PRO A 2 5.41 -37.68 37.66
N GLN A 3 5.00 -36.67 38.43
CA GLN A 3 3.99 -35.70 38.07
C GLN A 3 4.48 -34.88 36.88
N ARG A 4 3.85 -35.06 35.71
CA ARG A 4 4.15 -34.25 34.52
C ARG A 4 3.87 -32.79 34.84
N HIS A 5 4.93 -31.98 34.91
CA HIS A 5 4.83 -30.55 35.08
C HIS A 5 4.13 -29.95 33.83
N SER A 6 3.04 -29.22 34.04
CA SER A 6 2.22 -28.55 33.02
C SER A 6 2.90 -27.40 32.25
N LYS A 7 4.23 -27.32 32.28
CA LYS A 7 4.99 -26.20 31.69
C LYS A 7 5.11 -26.26 30.15
N ASN A 8 4.54 -27.27 29.51
CA ASN A 8 4.60 -27.47 28.05
C ASN A 8 3.22 -27.77 27.44
N ASN A 9 2.16 -27.20 28.03
CA ASN A 9 0.80 -27.36 27.55
C ASN A 9 0.52 -26.30 26.48
N ASN A 10 0.43 -26.72 25.22
CA ASN A 10 0.26 -25.84 24.06
C ASN A 10 -1.23 -25.49 23.78
N ASP A 11 -2.16 -25.96 24.61
CA ASP A 11 -3.61 -25.84 24.40
C ASP A 11 -4.27 -24.65 25.13
N LEU A 12 -3.49 -23.75 25.77
CA LEU A 12 -4.02 -22.52 26.33
C LEU A 12 -3.78 -21.33 25.38
N ALA A 13 -4.85 -20.64 25.02
CA ALA A 13 -4.85 -19.44 24.17
C ALA A 13 -4.29 -18.16 24.86
N PHE A 14 -3.41 -18.30 25.86
CA PHE A 14 -2.64 -17.18 26.42
C PHE A 14 -1.27 -17.15 25.76
N PHE A 15 -1.23 -16.63 24.53
CA PHE A 15 0.01 -16.31 23.82
C PHE A 15 0.63 -15.02 24.40
N THR A 16 1.18 -15.08 25.62
CA THR A 16 1.86 -13.95 26.28
C THR A 16 3.35 -13.88 25.94
N TYR A 17 3.73 -14.15 24.69
CA TYR A 17 5.09 -13.87 24.20
C TYR A 17 5.03 -13.43 22.73
N TYR A 18 4.96 -12.12 22.51
CA TYR A 18 5.48 -11.53 21.28
C TYR A 18 7.01 -11.65 21.34
N GLY A 19 7.55 -12.76 20.84
CA GLY A 19 8.98 -13.05 20.81
C GLY A 19 9.36 -14.04 19.72
N THR A 20 10.61 -13.95 19.24
CA THR A 20 11.13 -14.83 18.18
C THR A 20 11.28 -16.26 18.70
N GLN A 21 10.38 -17.16 18.29
CA GLN A 21 10.47 -18.57 18.63
C GLN A 21 11.64 -19.22 17.88
N ARG A 22 12.63 -19.75 18.61
CA ARG A 22 13.75 -20.51 18.03
C ARG A 22 13.40 -22.01 18.11
N GLY A 23 12.96 -22.57 16.99
CA GLY A 23 12.72 -24.01 16.82
C GLY A 23 13.77 -24.68 15.96
N HIS A 24 14.04 -25.96 16.19
CA HIS A 24 14.83 -26.76 15.25
C HIS A 24 13.95 -27.14 14.06
N PHE A 25 14.28 -26.60 12.89
CA PHE A 25 13.59 -26.94 11.66
C PHE A 25 14.12 -28.26 11.12
N GLY A 26 13.21 -29.20 10.82
CA GLY A 26 13.56 -30.47 10.19
C GLY A 26 14.09 -30.27 8.77
N LYS A 27 14.67 -31.33 8.20
CA LYS A 27 15.18 -31.33 6.82
C LYS A 27 14.13 -30.86 5.81
N ASP A 28 12.86 -31.21 6.03
CA ASP A 28 11.74 -30.89 5.15
C ASP A 28 11.36 -29.41 5.16
N SER A 29 11.83 -28.65 6.15
CA SER A 29 11.65 -27.19 6.21
C SER A 29 12.66 -26.43 5.34
N ILE A 30 13.68 -27.10 4.80
CA ILE A 30 14.71 -26.51 3.95
C ILE A 30 14.40 -26.87 2.50
N LYS A 31 14.28 -25.84 1.65
CA LYS A 31 14.08 -26.05 0.22
C LYS A 31 15.25 -26.84 -0.38
N PRO A 32 14.99 -27.95 -1.08
CA PRO A 32 16.05 -28.73 -1.72
C PRO A 32 16.65 -27.97 -2.92
N PHE A 33 17.93 -28.22 -3.20
CA PHE A 33 18.71 -27.47 -4.20
C PHE A 33 18.26 -27.74 -5.64
N ASP A 34 17.68 -28.92 -5.88
CA ASP A 34 17.18 -29.42 -7.16
C ASP A 34 15.71 -29.06 -7.43
N ALA A 35 15.10 -28.23 -6.58
CA ALA A 35 13.71 -27.81 -6.75
C ALA A 35 13.53 -26.38 -7.26
N CYS A 36 12.49 -26.17 -8.07
CA CYS A 36 12.03 -24.88 -8.56
C CYS A 36 11.66 -23.92 -7.43
N CYS A 37 12.05 -22.64 -7.55
CA CYS A 37 11.67 -21.59 -6.60
C CYS A 37 10.18 -21.20 -6.64
N LEU A 38 9.42 -21.68 -7.63
CA LEU A 38 7.98 -21.39 -7.77
C LEU A 38 7.13 -22.62 -7.45
N CYS A 39 7.32 -23.73 -8.16
CA CYS A 39 6.49 -24.92 -7.97
C CYS A 39 7.03 -25.91 -6.92
N LEU A 40 8.25 -25.71 -6.38
CA LEU A 40 8.92 -26.59 -5.40
C LEU A 40 9.12 -28.05 -5.84
N LYS A 41 8.83 -28.37 -7.11
CA LYS A 41 9.12 -29.65 -7.75
C LYS A 41 10.53 -29.66 -8.34
N PRO A 42 11.10 -30.85 -8.65
CA PRO A 42 12.33 -30.95 -9.42
C PRO A 42 12.29 -30.12 -10.71
N PHE A 43 13.43 -29.58 -11.13
CA PHE A 43 13.48 -28.69 -12.29
C PHE A 43 13.11 -29.41 -13.59
N MET A 44 12.26 -28.74 -14.38
CA MET A 44 12.02 -29.05 -15.79
C MET A 44 12.49 -27.84 -16.60
N ASP A 45 13.48 -28.05 -17.47
CA ASP A 45 14.18 -26.99 -18.23
C ASP A 45 14.56 -25.78 -17.36
N PRO A 46 15.58 -25.92 -16.48
CA PRO A 46 15.95 -24.89 -15.52
C PRO A 46 16.47 -23.62 -16.19
N LEU A 47 15.86 -22.50 -15.82
CA LEU A 47 16.30 -21.15 -16.14
C LEU A 47 16.81 -20.45 -14.88
N CYS A 48 17.93 -19.71 -14.99
CA CYS A 48 18.48 -18.97 -13.86
C CYS A 48 18.42 -17.46 -14.02
N CYS A 49 17.95 -16.78 -12.99
CA CYS A 49 18.08 -15.32 -12.87
C CYS A 49 19.53 -14.93 -12.59
N GLN A 50 19.93 -13.69 -12.88
CA GLN A 50 21.29 -13.16 -12.67
C GLN A 50 21.83 -13.32 -11.23
N LYS A 51 20.95 -13.54 -10.24
CA LYS A 51 21.31 -13.81 -8.84
C LYS A 51 21.47 -15.28 -8.49
N GLY A 52 21.31 -16.19 -9.45
CA GLY A 52 21.39 -17.63 -9.23
C GLY A 52 20.10 -18.27 -8.70
N HIS A 53 18.96 -17.56 -8.73
CA HIS A 53 17.66 -18.20 -8.49
C HIS A 53 17.25 -19.02 -9.70
N VAL A 54 16.96 -20.29 -9.49
CA VAL A 54 16.59 -21.23 -10.57
C VAL A 54 15.09 -21.50 -10.54
N PHE A 55 14.49 -21.57 -11.72
CA PHE A 55 13.07 -21.80 -11.96
C PHE A 55 12.86 -22.77 -13.12
N CYS A 56 11.73 -23.46 -13.19
CA CYS A 56 11.31 -24.11 -14.42
C CYS A 56 10.94 -23.06 -15.47
N LYS A 57 11.22 -23.35 -16.74
CA LYS A 57 10.92 -22.47 -17.88
C LYS A 57 9.46 -22.00 -17.90
N GLU A 58 8.52 -22.91 -17.76
CA GLU A 58 7.08 -22.60 -17.75
C GLU A 58 6.71 -21.69 -16.58
N CYS A 59 7.10 -22.08 -15.35
CA CYS A 59 6.75 -21.35 -14.14
C CYS A 59 7.22 -19.89 -14.16
N ILE A 60 8.45 -19.63 -14.61
CA ILE A 60 8.97 -18.26 -14.63
C ILE A 60 8.31 -17.41 -15.72
N LEU A 61 8.00 -18.01 -16.88
CA LEU A 61 7.32 -17.29 -17.96
C LEU A 61 5.88 -16.94 -17.57
N GLU A 62 5.14 -17.87 -16.97
CA GLU A 62 3.79 -17.62 -16.44
C GLU A 62 3.80 -16.50 -15.40
N CYS A 63 4.75 -16.55 -14.45
CA CYS A 63 4.91 -15.51 -13.43
C CYS A 63 5.17 -14.13 -14.05
N LEU A 64 6.06 -14.04 -15.03
CA LEU A 64 6.38 -12.77 -15.70
C LEU A 64 5.23 -12.25 -16.56
N LEU A 65 4.44 -13.15 -17.17
CA LEU A 65 3.22 -12.76 -17.90
C LEU A 65 2.14 -12.25 -16.96
N ALA A 66 1.93 -12.89 -15.81
CA ALA A 66 1.01 -12.43 -14.77
C ALA A 66 1.40 -11.03 -14.29
N GLN A 67 2.68 -10.82 -13.93
CA GLN A 67 3.18 -9.51 -13.52
C GLN A 67 2.95 -8.42 -14.58
N LYS A 68 3.14 -8.73 -15.88
CA LYS A 68 2.84 -7.77 -16.95
C LYS A 68 1.36 -7.39 -17.03
N ARG A 69 0.46 -8.36 -16.82
CA ARG A 69 -0.98 -8.09 -16.79
C ARG A 69 -1.34 -7.23 -15.58
N ASP A 70 -0.76 -7.51 -14.43
CA ASP A 70 -1.02 -6.77 -13.21
C ASP A 70 -0.46 -5.33 -13.29
N ILE A 71 0.75 -5.14 -13.80
CA ILE A 71 1.32 -3.80 -14.05
C ILE A 71 0.40 -3.00 -14.98
N LYS A 72 -0.10 -3.60 -16.07
CA LYS A 72 -1.05 -2.94 -16.98
C LYS A 72 -2.35 -2.58 -16.29
N ARG A 73 -2.93 -3.49 -15.50
CA ARG A 73 -4.18 -3.26 -14.76
C ARG A 73 -4.04 -2.12 -13.76
N VAL A 74 -2.96 -2.13 -12.98
CA VAL A 74 -2.67 -1.07 -12.00
C VAL A 74 -2.41 0.25 -12.70
N ALA A 75 -1.64 0.27 -13.79
CA ALA A 75 -1.39 1.49 -14.56
C ALA A 75 -2.68 2.10 -15.12
N VAL A 76 -3.55 1.30 -15.74
CA VAL A 76 -4.85 1.76 -16.26
C VAL A 76 -5.75 2.27 -15.14
N GLY A 77 -5.82 1.54 -14.02
CA GLY A 77 -6.61 1.96 -12.86
C GLY A 77 -6.11 3.28 -12.25
N LEU A 78 -4.80 3.47 -12.18
CA LEU A 78 -4.19 4.69 -11.66
C LEU A 78 -4.41 5.89 -12.59
N ILE A 79 -4.33 5.71 -13.91
CA ILE A 79 -4.67 6.76 -14.89
C ILE A 79 -6.15 7.15 -14.77
N ALA A 80 -7.06 6.17 -14.67
CA ALA A 80 -8.48 6.44 -14.50
C ALA A 80 -8.78 7.18 -13.17
N PHE A 81 -8.08 6.81 -12.10
CA PHE A 81 -8.20 7.48 -10.80
C PHE A 81 -7.71 8.92 -10.85
N ILE A 82 -6.56 9.20 -11.49
CA ILE A 82 -6.06 10.56 -11.66
C ILE A 82 -7.05 11.42 -12.45
N PHE A 83 -7.59 10.89 -13.56
CA PHE A 83 -8.57 11.62 -14.37
C PHE A 83 -9.85 11.97 -13.60
N ASP A 84 -10.37 11.03 -12.80
CA ASP A 84 -11.54 11.27 -11.94
C ASP A 84 -11.25 12.31 -10.84
N MET A 85 -10.07 12.26 -10.22
CA MET A 85 -9.63 13.24 -9.23
C MET A 85 -9.49 14.64 -9.83
N ASP A 86 -8.85 14.78 -11.00
CA ASP A 86 -8.71 16.06 -11.68
C ASP A 86 -10.08 16.65 -12.07
N GLY A 87 -11.00 15.79 -12.53
CA GLY A 87 -12.38 16.17 -12.84
C GLY A 87 -13.14 16.70 -11.61
N LYS A 88 -13.03 16.01 -10.47
CA LYS A 88 -13.64 16.46 -9.20
C LYS A 88 -13.02 17.76 -8.71
N LEU A 89 -11.70 17.90 -8.79
CA LEU A 89 -10.99 19.11 -8.37
C LEU A 89 -11.41 20.32 -9.21
N ALA A 90 -11.55 20.14 -10.53
CA ALA A 90 -12.07 21.19 -11.41
C ALA A 90 -13.53 21.55 -11.10
N GLY A 91 -14.37 20.55 -10.80
CA GLY A 91 -15.75 20.76 -10.36
C GLY A 91 -15.85 21.58 -9.06
N HIS A 92 -15.08 21.20 -8.04
CA HIS A 92 -15.01 21.94 -6.78
C HIS A 92 -14.47 23.37 -6.95
N ALA A 93 -13.46 23.57 -7.80
CA ALA A 93 -12.93 24.90 -8.09
C ALA A 93 -13.95 25.81 -8.80
N ALA A 94 -14.73 25.26 -9.74
CA ALA A 94 -15.80 26.01 -10.41
C ALA A 94 -16.91 26.39 -9.42
N GLN A 95 -17.30 25.47 -8.54
CA GLN A 95 -18.32 25.72 -7.52
C GLN A 95 -17.86 26.80 -6.52
N GLN A 96 -16.63 26.73 -6.01
CA GLN A 96 -16.08 27.77 -5.13
C GLN A 96 -16.03 29.15 -5.79
N LYS A 97 -15.82 29.21 -7.11
CA LYS A 97 -15.82 30.49 -7.83
C LYS A 97 -17.24 31.07 -7.95
N GLN A 98 -18.23 30.24 -8.25
CA GLN A 98 -19.63 30.66 -8.29
C GLN A 98 -20.12 31.12 -6.91
N GLU A 99 -19.80 30.39 -5.85
CA GLU A 99 -20.18 30.75 -4.48
C GLU A 99 -19.58 32.10 -4.06
N LYS A 100 -18.33 32.38 -4.44
CA LYS A 100 -17.67 33.68 -4.18
C LYS A 100 -18.33 34.82 -4.95
N GLU A 101 -18.64 34.61 -6.23
CA GLU A 101 -19.29 35.63 -7.08
C GLU A 101 -20.71 35.94 -6.57
N GLU A 102 -21.47 34.92 -6.15
CA GLU A 102 -22.79 35.09 -5.55
C GLU A 102 -22.73 35.82 -4.20
N GLU A 103 -21.71 35.56 -3.38
CA GLU A 103 -21.49 36.26 -2.12
C GLU A 103 -21.14 37.74 -2.35
N GLU A 104 -20.30 38.04 -3.33
CA GLU A 104 -19.95 39.41 -3.74
C GLU A 104 -21.18 40.17 -4.26
N GLU A 105 -22.03 39.53 -5.07
CA GLU A 105 -23.28 40.13 -5.56
C GLU A 105 -24.25 40.44 -4.40
N LYS A 106 -24.43 39.50 -3.47
CA LYS A 106 -25.25 39.72 -2.27
C LYS A 106 -24.74 40.88 -1.42
N LEU A 107 -23.42 40.99 -1.24
CA LEU A 107 -22.80 42.09 -0.51
C LEU A 107 -23.04 43.43 -1.22
N MET A 108 -22.92 43.48 -2.55
CA MET A 108 -23.21 44.69 -3.32
C MET A 108 -24.68 45.10 -3.23
N LEU A 109 -25.61 44.14 -3.34
CA LEU A 109 -27.04 44.39 -3.21
C LEU A 109 -27.40 44.90 -1.80
N GLN A 110 -26.76 44.35 -0.76
CA GLN A 110 -26.94 44.83 0.61
C GLN A 110 -26.46 46.27 0.77
N LYS A 111 -25.25 46.60 0.28
CA LYS A 111 -24.72 47.97 0.33
C LYS A 111 -25.60 48.96 -0.43
N ALA A 112 -26.14 48.57 -1.59
CA ALA A 112 -27.06 49.41 -2.35
C ALA A 112 -28.34 49.70 -1.55
N ARG A 113 -28.90 48.70 -0.87
CA ARG A 113 -30.08 48.86 -0.01
C ARG A 113 -29.79 49.76 1.20
N GLU A 114 -28.60 49.68 1.78
CA GLU A 114 -28.18 50.54 2.89
C GLU A 114 -28.04 52.01 2.45
N LEU A 115 -27.47 52.27 1.27
CA LEU A 115 -27.38 53.62 0.72
C LEU A 115 -28.76 54.20 0.39
N ASP A 116 -29.65 53.42 -0.23
CA ASP A 116 -31.02 53.84 -0.52
C ASP A 116 -31.80 54.16 0.76
N ALA A 117 -31.68 53.33 1.81
CA ALA A 117 -32.29 53.61 3.11
C ALA A 117 -31.75 54.90 3.75
N PHE A 118 -30.44 55.16 3.62
CA PHE A 118 -29.83 56.42 4.09
C PHE A 118 -30.32 57.63 3.30
N GLU A 119 -30.47 57.51 1.98
CA GLU A 119 -31.02 58.56 1.11
C GLU A 119 -32.46 58.90 1.51
N HIS A 120 -33.33 57.89 1.67
CA HIS A 120 -34.70 58.07 2.15
C HIS A 120 -34.78 58.76 3.51
N GLN A 121 -33.84 58.47 4.42
CA GLN A 121 -33.80 59.10 5.74
C GLN A 121 -33.41 60.59 5.67
N ASN A 122 -32.55 60.98 4.73
CA ASN A 122 -32.12 62.37 4.56
C ASN A 122 -33.08 63.21 3.70
N HIS A 123 -33.82 62.59 2.76
CA HIS A 123 -34.79 63.26 1.90
C HIS A 123 -36.23 63.24 2.45
N GLY A 124 -36.40 62.99 3.76
CA GLY A 124 -37.68 62.91 4.48
C GLY A 124 -38.48 64.22 4.63
N ALA A 125 -38.50 65.09 3.60
CA ALA A 125 -39.43 66.22 3.49
C ALA A 125 -40.57 65.98 2.48
N VAL A 126 -40.66 64.81 1.84
CA VAL A 126 -41.76 64.45 0.94
C VAL A 126 -42.59 63.33 1.56
N LEU A 127 -43.86 63.64 1.86
CA LEU A 127 -44.86 62.71 2.40
C LEU A 127 -45.00 61.46 1.50
N GLN A 128 -44.57 60.30 2.00
CA GLN A 128 -45.05 59.01 1.50
C GLN A 128 -46.14 58.48 2.43
N TYR A 129 -47.30 58.23 1.83
CA TYR A 129 -48.48 57.63 2.47
C TYR A 129 -48.11 56.23 2.96
N SER A 130 -48.19 56.00 4.27
CA SER A 130 -47.90 54.70 4.86
C SER A 130 -49.03 53.72 4.54
N ASP A 131 -48.77 52.73 3.68
CA ASP A 131 -49.55 51.49 3.68
C ASP A 131 -48.93 50.53 4.71
N ARG A 132 -49.52 50.52 5.90
CA ARG A 132 -49.23 49.51 6.94
C ARG A 132 -49.85 48.19 6.51
N SER A 133 -49.18 47.46 5.64
CA SER A 133 -49.60 46.12 5.26
C SER A 133 -48.39 45.18 5.27
N HIS A 134 -48.48 44.17 6.15
CA HIS A 134 -47.60 43.00 6.29
C HIS A 134 -46.44 43.07 7.29
N ALA A 135 -46.79 43.03 8.58
CA ALA A 135 -46.04 42.18 9.51
C ALA A 135 -46.41 40.71 9.19
N CYS A 136 -45.60 40.04 8.37
CA CYS A 136 -45.69 38.60 8.17
C CYS A 136 -44.97 37.91 9.34
N ASP A 137 -45.72 37.09 10.08
CA ASP A 137 -45.28 36.28 11.20
C ASP A 137 -44.01 35.49 10.88
N LYS A 138 -42.92 35.80 11.59
CA LYS A 138 -41.73 34.93 11.62
C LYS A 138 -41.93 33.84 12.66
N ASN A 139 -42.82 32.90 12.37
CA ASN A 139 -42.83 31.58 13.00
C ASN A 139 -42.45 30.54 11.95
N GLY A 140 -41.18 30.58 11.54
CA GLY A 140 -40.56 29.52 10.76
C GLY A 140 -40.47 28.25 11.61
N PHE A 141 -41.29 27.26 11.27
CA PHE A 141 -41.22 25.92 11.83
C PHE A 141 -39.89 25.28 11.43
N ASN A 142 -38.98 25.21 12.39
CA ASN A 142 -37.71 24.52 12.30
C ASN A 142 -37.96 23.01 12.37
N GLY A 143 -37.90 22.34 11.22
CA GLY A 143 -38.05 20.89 11.14
C GLY A 143 -36.99 20.14 11.98
N PRO A 144 -37.22 18.85 12.31
CA PRO A 144 -36.42 18.06 13.24
C PRO A 144 -34.94 17.84 12.85
N ASN A 145 -34.48 18.35 11.71
CA ASN A 145 -33.08 18.31 11.26
C ASN A 145 -32.31 19.64 11.47
N SER A 146 -32.90 20.63 12.13
CA SER A 146 -32.29 21.96 12.33
C SER A 146 -31.59 22.12 13.68
N VAL A 147 -31.17 21.01 14.32
CA VAL A 147 -30.27 21.09 15.48
C VAL A 147 -28.96 21.69 14.99
N MET A 148 -28.81 22.99 15.20
CA MET A 148 -27.56 23.72 14.97
C MET A 148 -26.54 23.10 15.91
N VAL A 149 -25.57 22.39 15.34
CA VAL A 149 -24.41 21.90 16.08
C VAL A 149 -23.79 23.10 16.77
N THR A 150 -23.72 23.06 18.09
CA THR A 150 -23.15 24.18 18.85
C THR A 150 -21.67 24.29 18.52
N SER A 151 -21.09 25.50 18.58
CA SER A 151 -19.66 25.70 18.30
C SER A 151 -18.74 24.78 19.12
N TYR A 152 -19.18 24.41 20.32
CA TYR A 152 -18.53 23.44 21.21
C TYR A 152 -18.53 22.01 20.67
N GLU A 153 -19.65 21.54 20.09
CA GLU A 153 -19.76 20.20 19.52
C GLU A 153 -18.94 20.04 18.24
N GLU A 154 -18.87 21.08 17.40
CA GLU A 154 -18.00 21.07 16.22
C GLU A 154 -16.52 20.99 16.60
N GLU A 155 -16.11 21.73 17.64
CA GLU A 155 -14.73 21.74 18.11
C GLU A 155 -14.35 20.41 18.77
N ALA A 156 -15.27 19.78 19.51
CA ALA A 156 -15.10 18.44 20.04
C ALA A 156 -14.96 17.38 18.94
N LEU A 157 -15.74 17.48 17.86
CA LEU A 157 -15.65 16.56 16.72
C LEU A 157 -14.35 16.73 15.91
N ARG A 158 -13.84 17.96 15.78
CA ARG A 158 -12.55 18.26 15.14
C ARG A 158 -11.35 17.77 15.95
N ASN A 159 -11.45 17.82 17.28
CA ASN A 159 -10.34 17.49 18.19
C ASN A 159 -10.38 16.04 18.69
N MET A 160 -11.46 15.30 18.44
CA MET A 160 -11.55 13.88 18.78
C MET A 160 -10.67 13.03 17.86
N LYS A 161 -9.70 12.35 18.46
CA LYS A 161 -8.80 11.39 17.77
C LYS A 161 -9.49 10.04 17.58
N ALA A 162 -10.56 10.02 16.79
CA ALA A 162 -11.31 8.83 16.49
C ALA A 162 -10.91 8.27 15.11
N PHE A 163 -10.12 7.19 15.12
CA PHE A 163 -9.62 6.53 13.91
C PHE A 163 -10.73 6.06 12.93
N TRP A 164 -11.94 5.82 13.43
CA TRP A 164 -13.06 5.30 12.64
C TRP A 164 -13.96 6.39 12.04
N LEU A 165 -13.72 7.66 12.37
CA LEU A 165 -14.42 8.79 11.76
C LEU A 165 -13.66 9.25 10.51
N PRO A 166 -14.27 9.23 9.31
CA PRO A 166 -13.62 9.68 8.07
C PRO A 166 -13.11 11.12 8.11
N SER A 167 -13.69 11.97 8.95
CA SER A 167 -13.25 13.36 9.18
C SER A 167 -12.01 13.49 10.09
N ALA A 168 -11.63 12.43 10.82
CA ALA A 168 -10.52 12.40 11.75
C ALA A 168 -9.40 11.40 11.35
N THR A 169 -9.56 10.71 10.21
CA THR A 169 -8.48 9.91 9.61
C THR A 169 -7.42 10.83 9.05
N ALA A 170 -6.19 10.72 9.56
CA ALA A 170 -5.04 11.44 9.01
C ALA A 170 -4.89 11.13 7.52
N GLU A 171 -4.71 12.15 6.69
CA GLU A 171 -4.47 11.96 5.26
C GLU A 171 -3.22 11.10 5.07
N ALA A 172 -3.37 10.00 4.35
CA ALA A 172 -2.27 9.08 4.10
C ALA A 172 -1.18 9.83 3.32
N PRO A 173 0.10 9.76 3.74
CA PRO A 173 1.17 10.38 2.98
C PRO A 173 1.17 9.78 1.57
N VAL A 174 1.06 10.64 0.56
CA VAL A 174 1.08 10.28 -0.86
C VAL A 174 2.49 9.80 -1.19
N ASN A 175 2.81 8.55 -0.88
CA ASN A 175 4.03 7.92 -1.35
C ASN A 175 3.87 7.59 -2.83
N SER A 176 4.18 8.58 -3.68
CA SER A 176 4.16 8.47 -5.13
C SER A 176 5.44 7.83 -5.65
N GLU A 177 5.73 6.61 -5.18
CA GLU A 177 6.71 5.77 -5.86
C GLU A 177 6.18 5.45 -7.25
N ALA A 178 6.81 6.04 -8.27
CA ALA A 178 6.43 5.88 -9.67
C ALA A 178 6.28 4.39 -10.01
N LEU A 179 5.11 4.02 -10.54
CA LEU A 179 4.79 2.64 -10.89
C LEU A 179 5.84 2.10 -11.88
N SER A 180 6.69 1.20 -11.40
CA SER A 180 7.72 0.58 -12.22
C SER A 180 7.10 -0.34 -13.26
N ALA A 181 7.33 -0.05 -14.55
CA ALA A 181 6.90 -0.87 -15.69
C ALA A 181 7.67 -2.21 -15.82
N ASP A 182 8.61 -2.47 -14.91
CA ASP A 182 9.54 -3.58 -15.02
C ASP A 182 9.04 -4.81 -14.26
N THR A 183 9.05 -5.96 -14.93
CA THR A 183 8.83 -7.26 -14.28
C THR A 183 9.99 -7.61 -13.34
N ILE A 184 9.70 -8.40 -12.32
CA ILE A 184 10.55 -8.63 -11.15
C ILE A 184 10.72 -10.14 -10.90
N CYS A 185 11.91 -10.55 -10.47
CA CYS A 185 12.16 -11.91 -9.99
C CYS A 185 11.38 -12.19 -8.70
N PRO A 186 10.55 -13.25 -8.64
CA PRO A 186 9.68 -13.52 -7.49
C PRO A 186 10.45 -13.82 -6.20
N LYS A 187 11.68 -14.36 -6.28
CA LYS A 187 12.51 -14.63 -5.10
C LYS A 187 13.40 -13.46 -4.69
N GLY A 188 13.95 -12.74 -5.67
CA GLY A 188 15.00 -11.74 -5.44
C GLY A 188 14.55 -10.28 -5.48
N LYS A 189 13.29 -10.00 -5.81
CA LYS A 189 12.72 -8.64 -5.99
C LYS A 189 13.56 -7.72 -6.89
N ARG A 190 14.31 -8.27 -7.85
CA ARG A 190 15.11 -7.53 -8.83
C ARG A 190 14.48 -7.57 -10.21
N LYS A 191 14.70 -6.52 -10.98
CA LYS A 191 14.22 -6.39 -12.37
C LYS A 191 14.67 -7.57 -13.22
N LEU A 192 13.73 -8.18 -13.92
CA LEU A 192 13.94 -9.31 -14.83
C LEU A 192 13.15 -9.04 -16.11
N ARG A 193 13.81 -8.95 -17.26
CA ARG A 193 13.15 -8.72 -18.55
C ARG A 193 12.86 -10.05 -19.24
N LEU A 194 11.74 -10.12 -19.95
CA LEU A 194 11.30 -11.28 -20.74
C LEU A 194 12.08 -11.46 -22.07
N LYS A 195 13.17 -10.73 -22.33
CA LYS A 195 13.84 -10.80 -23.63
C LYS A 195 14.54 -12.15 -23.81
N THR A 196 14.20 -12.79 -24.91
CA THR A 196 14.70 -14.06 -25.44
C THR A 196 16.22 -14.03 -25.59
N SER A 197 16.88 -15.08 -25.13
CA SER A 197 18.33 -15.42 -25.23
C SER A 197 19.33 -14.87 -24.19
N SER A 198 19.24 -13.62 -23.70
CA SER A 198 20.35 -13.06 -22.88
C SER A 198 20.07 -12.92 -21.37
N THR A 199 18.81 -13.01 -20.94
CA THR A 199 18.45 -12.70 -19.54
C THR A 199 18.34 -13.91 -18.62
N LEU A 200 18.15 -15.11 -19.19
CA LEU A 200 18.07 -16.36 -18.46
C LEU A 200 18.89 -17.40 -19.24
N PRO A 201 20.15 -17.66 -18.85
CA PRO A 201 20.90 -18.76 -19.41
C PRO A 201 20.11 -20.06 -19.21
N GLU A 202 19.91 -20.80 -20.29
CA GLU A 202 19.43 -22.17 -20.20
C GLU A 202 20.55 -23.00 -19.57
N ILE A 203 20.26 -23.61 -18.42
CA ILE A 203 21.24 -24.49 -17.79
C ILE A 203 21.11 -25.83 -18.51
N ALA A 204 22.03 -26.10 -19.44
CA ALA A 204 22.16 -27.41 -20.05
C ALA A 204 22.52 -28.44 -18.97
N MET A 205 21.51 -29.16 -18.48
CA MET A 205 21.72 -30.37 -17.69
C MET A 205 21.94 -31.50 -18.70
N ASN A 206 23.17 -32.01 -18.80
CA ASN A 206 23.47 -33.15 -19.68
C ASN A 206 22.53 -34.31 -19.36
N LYS A 207 21.71 -34.70 -20.34
CA LYS A 207 20.85 -35.88 -20.31
C LYS A 207 21.73 -37.12 -20.33
N GLY A 208 22.26 -37.53 -19.17
CA GLY A 208 23.17 -38.68 -19.08
C GLY A 208 23.93 -38.85 -17.76
N SER A 209 23.81 -37.94 -16.79
CA SER A 209 24.45 -38.11 -15.48
C SER A 209 23.60 -37.46 -14.39
N PRO A 210 23.30 -38.15 -13.27
CA PRO A 210 22.61 -37.53 -12.15
C PRO A 210 23.47 -36.38 -11.58
N GLY A 211 23.02 -35.16 -11.89
CA GLY A 211 23.24 -33.94 -11.13
C GLY A 211 24.69 -33.52 -10.89
N LEU A 212 25.31 -32.80 -11.83
CA LEU A 212 26.31 -31.77 -11.51
C LEU A 212 26.32 -30.69 -12.59
N CYS A 213 25.71 -29.54 -12.29
CA CYS A 213 25.90 -28.33 -13.08
C CYS A 213 27.37 -27.86 -12.94
N LYS A 214 27.98 -27.33 -14.00
CA LYS A 214 29.35 -26.78 -13.94
C LYS A 214 29.52 -25.71 -12.85
N ALA A 215 28.46 -24.96 -12.51
CA ALA A 215 28.46 -24.03 -11.37
C ALA A 215 28.53 -24.72 -9.98
N VAL A 216 28.02 -25.95 -9.86
CA VAL A 216 28.09 -26.77 -8.64
C VAL A 216 29.49 -27.36 -8.47
N THR A 217 30.21 -27.64 -9.56
CA THR A 217 31.59 -28.16 -9.47
C THR A 217 32.54 -27.20 -8.75
N TYR A 218 32.38 -25.88 -8.91
CA TYR A 218 33.26 -24.90 -8.26
C TYR A 218 33.05 -24.84 -6.74
N VAL A 219 31.80 -24.89 -6.28
CA VAL A 219 31.45 -24.86 -4.84
C VAL A 219 31.74 -26.21 -4.17
N GLN A 220 31.51 -27.32 -4.88
CA GLN A 220 31.83 -28.66 -4.39
C GLN A 220 33.35 -28.90 -4.34
N ALA A 221 34.11 -28.42 -5.33
CA ALA A 221 35.58 -28.49 -5.34
C ALA A 221 36.21 -27.61 -4.24
N ALA A 222 35.68 -26.40 -4.01
CA ALA A 222 36.13 -25.54 -2.91
C ALA A 222 35.87 -26.16 -1.53
N ARG A 223 34.77 -26.89 -1.37
CA ARG A 223 34.45 -27.61 -0.12
C ARG A 223 35.37 -28.82 0.09
N SER A 224 35.73 -29.55 -0.96
CA SER A 224 36.69 -30.67 -0.90
C SER A 224 38.14 -30.23 -0.64
N LEU A 225 38.55 -29.06 -1.12
CA LEU A 225 39.87 -28.47 -0.85
C LEU A 225 40.01 -27.95 0.59
N LEU A 226 38.91 -27.53 1.23
CA LEU A 226 38.90 -27.14 2.64
C LEU A 226 38.88 -28.34 3.61
N ILE A 227 38.37 -29.49 3.17
CA ILE A 227 38.29 -30.73 3.98
C ILE A 227 39.61 -31.54 3.93
N SER A 228 40.46 -31.33 2.92
CA SER A 228 41.71 -32.07 2.71
C SER A 228 42.96 -31.46 3.35
N GLN A 229 42.83 -30.39 4.16
CA GLN A 229 43.96 -29.88 4.94
C GLN A 229 44.38 -30.92 5.99
N PRO A 230 45.61 -31.45 5.95
CA PRO A 230 46.06 -32.49 6.88
C PRO A 230 46.12 -31.93 8.31
N LYS A 231 45.38 -32.54 9.23
CA LYS A 231 45.49 -32.26 10.66
C LYS A 231 46.91 -32.61 11.13
N SER A 232 47.72 -31.61 11.44
CA SER A 232 49.00 -31.78 12.12
C SER A 232 48.74 -32.42 13.49
N LYS A 233 49.31 -33.60 13.72
CA LYS A 233 49.21 -34.32 15.00
C LYS A 233 50.13 -33.63 16.02
N SER A 234 49.57 -32.88 16.96
CA SER A 234 50.31 -32.44 18.16
C SER A 234 50.38 -33.59 19.17
N ASN A 235 51.58 -34.17 19.32
CA ASN A 235 51.90 -35.13 20.37
C ASN A 235 51.91 -34.40 21.73
N TYR A 236 50.97 -34.71 22.64
CA TYR A 236 51.11 -34.36 24.05
C TYR A 236 51.46 -35.62 24.85
N LYS A 237 52.67 -35.60 25.38
CA LYS A 237 53.35 -36.67 26.12
C LYS A 237 52.82 -36.68 27.56
N LYS A 238 52.24 -37.80 27.99
CA LYS A 238 51.92 -38.06 29.40
C LYS A 238 53.20 -38.08 30.23
N LYS A 239 53.24 -37.30 31.31
CA LYS A 239 53.97 -37.58 32.54
C LYS A 239 52.97 -37.45 33.68
#